data_AF-A0A3D5YC80-F1
#
_entry.id   AF-A0A3D5YC80-F1
#
_cell.length_a   1.000
_cell.length_b   1.000
_cell.length_c   1.000
_cell.angle_alpha   90.00
_cell.angle_beta   90.00
_cell.angle_gamma   90.00
#
_symmetry.space_group_name_H-M   'P 1'
#
loop_
_entity.id
_entity.type
_entity.pdbx_description
1 polymer ?
#
loop_
_entity_poly.entity_id
_entity_poly.type
_entity_poly.pdbx_seq_one_letter_code
_entity_poly.pdbx_strand_id
1 'polypeptide(L)'
;MAENSNNTLGVMLAFIVGGLVGAGLALLYAPAAGDETKRRIREEIDQTREKLREGYGTAVDTVEDGLGKVREIVEERKGEVIAAYHAGKEAYQKEKGKHTKETA
;
A
#
# COMPACT_ATOMS: atom_id res chain seq x y z
N MET A 1 29.16 -2.91 9.82
CA MET A 1 28.33 -1.84 9.22
C MET A 1 26.90 -2.35 9.18
N ALA A 2 26.04 -1.97 10.14
CA ALA A 2 24.65 -2.41 10.19
C ALA A 2 23.81 -1.36 10.96
N GLU A 3 23.52 -0.24 10.31
CA GLU A 3 22.67 0.82 10.86
C GLU A 3 21.97 1.57 9.71
N ASN A 4 20.98 0.94 9.06
CA ASN A 4 20.03 1.67 8.20
C ASN A 4 18.70 0.92 7.90
N SER A 5 18.45 -0.25 8.48
CA SER A 5 17.21 -1.01 8.25
C SER A 5 15.97 -0.37 8.89
N ASN A 6 16.17 0.47 9.91
CA ASN A 6 15.08 1.00 10.74
C ASN A 6 14.43 2.24 10.10
N ASN A 7 15.20 2.95 9.28
CA ASN A 7 14.74 4.19 8.63
C ASN A 7 13.82 3.89 7.45
N THR A 8 14.13 2.89 6.61
CA THR A 8 13.26 2.52 5.48
C THR A 8 11.91 1.98 5.94
N LEU A 9 11.90 1.13 6.97
CA LEU A 9 10.66 0.60 7.55
C LEU A 9 9.87 1.72 8.23
N GLY A 10 10.54 2.62 8.95
CA GLY A 10 9.92 3.81 9.55
C GLY A 10 9.31 4.75 8.52
N VAL A 11 9.99 4.99 7.39
CA VAL A 11 9.48 5.82 6.29
C VAL A 11 8.28 5.16 5.62
N MET A 12 8.31 3.86 5.35
CA MET A 12 7.14 3.14 4.82
C MET A 12 5.94 3.17 5.77
N LEU A 13 6.16 2.97 7.07
CA LEU A 13 5.10 3.05 8.08
C LEU A 13 4.52 4.46 8.17
N ALA A 14 5.37 5.49 8.19
CA ALA A 14 4.94 6.89 8.19
C ALA A 14 4.15 7.25 6.92
N PHE A 15 4.54 6.71 5.76
CA PHE A 15 3.80 6.89 4.52
C PHE A 15 2.42 6.23 4.55
N ILE A 16 2.31 5.01 5.07
CA ILE A 16 1.02 4.31 5.21
C ILE A 16 0.10 5.08 6.17
N VAL A 17 0.61 5.46 7.34
CA VAL A 17 -0.16 6.24 8.33
C VAL A 17 -0.57 7.59 7.76
N GLY A 18 0.36 8.30 7.13
CA GLY A 18 0.10 9.58 6.47
C GLY A 18 -0.91 9.46 5.32
N GLY A 19 -0.83 8.39 4.55
CA GLY A 19 -1.76 8.09 3.46
C GLY A 19 -3.18 7.79 3.96
N LEU A 20 -3.32 7.01 5.04
CA LEU A 20 -4.62 6.74 5.66
C LEU A 20 -5.24 8.01 6.24
N VAL A 21 -4.45 8.83 6.94
CA VAL A 21 -4.92 10.11 7.49
C VAL A 21 -5.30 11.06 6.36
N GLY A 22 -4.45 11.19 5.34
CA GLY A 22 -4.72 12.03 4.17
C GLY A 22 -5.96 11.60 3.40
N ALA A 23 -6.14 10.30 3.16
CA ALA A 23 -7.33 9.74 2.53
C ALA A 23 -8.58 9.93 3.39
N GLY A 24 -8.48 9.74 4.71
CA GLY A 24 -9.57 9.99 5.65
C GLY A 24 -10.02 11.44 5.62
N LEU A 25 -9.08 12.39 5.63
CA LEU A 25 -9.38 13.82 5.51
C LEU A 25 -9.93 14.19 4.13
N ALA A 26 -9.40 13.61 3.05
CA ALA A 26 -9.90 13.83 1.69
C ALA A 26 -11.34 13.33 1.53
N LEU A 27 -11.64 12.14 2.05
CA LEU A 27 -13.00 11.59 2.05
C LEU A 27 -13.94 12.37 2.96
N LEU A 28 -13.44 12.90 4.09
CA LEU A 28 -14.24 13.72 5.02
C LEU A 28 -14.55 15.11 4.43
N TYR A 29 -13.59 15.72 3.73
CA TYR A 29 -13.74 17.05 3.14
C TYR A 29 -14.50 17.01 1.80
N ALA A 30 -14.30 15.97 1.01
CA ALA A 30 -14.96 15.76 -0.27
C ALA A 30 -15.64 14.38 -0.33
N PRO A 31 -16.75 14.19 0.40
CA PRO A 31 -17.53 12.96 0.34
C PRO A 31 -18.38 12.93 -0.94
N ALA A 32 -17.74 12.80 -2.11
CA ALA A 32 -18.43 12.63 -3.38
C ALA A 32 -18.49 11.15 -3.76
N ALA A 33 -19.34 10.38 -3.07
CA ALA A 33 -19.65 8.99 -3.43
C ALA A 33 -21.12 8.91 -3.91
N GLY A 34 -21.40 9.52 -5.06
CA GLY A 34 -22.66 9.35 -5.80
C GLY A 34 -22.42 8.67 -7.15
N ASP A 35 -23.46 8.06 -7.73
CA ASP A 35 -23.39 7.44 -9.06
C ASP A 35 -22.96 8.45 -10.15
N GLU A 36 -23.34 9.73 -9.99
CA GLU A 36 -22.86 10.85 -10.82
C GLU A 36 -21.34 11.00 -10.78
N THR A 37 -20.73 10.87 -9.59
CA THR A 37 -19.29 11.03 -9.39
C THR A 37 -18.52 9.86 -9.98
N LYS A 38 -19.01 8.63 -9.85
CA LYS A 38 -18.39 7.47 -10.54
C LYS A 38 -18.41 7.63 -12.05
N ARG A 39 -19.49 8.20 -12.59
CA ARG A 39 -19.66 8.44 -14.02
C ARG A 39 -18.68 9.51 -14.53
N ARG A 40 -18.60 10.64 -13.82
CA ARG A 40 -17.63 11.72 -14.11
C ARG A 40 -16.19 11.28 -13.93
N ILE A 41 -15.88 10.53 -12.87
CA ILE A 41 -14.55 9.96 -12.66
C ILE A 41 -14.20 9.01 -13.81
N ARG A 42 -15.11 8.16 -14.27
CA ARG A 42 -14.82 7.27 -15.43
C ARG A 42 -14.54 8.05 -16.71
N GLU A 43 -15.36 9.06 -17.02
CA GLU A 43 -15.18 9.89 -18.22
C GLU A 43 -13.87 10.71 -18.16
N GLU A 44 -13.59 11.34 -17.01
CA GLU A 44 -12.34 12.06 -16.81
C GLU A 44 -11.13 11.13 -16.76
N ILE A 45 -11.25 9.94 -16.16
CA ILE A 45 -10.20 8.93 -16.17
C ILE A 45 -9.95 8.46 -17.59
N ASP A 46 -10.95 8.19 -18.42
CA ASP A 46 -10.70 7.69 -19.78
C ASP A 46 -9.98 8.74 -20.64
N GLN A 47 -10.38 10.02 -20.57
CA GLN A 47 -9.70 11.10 -21.26
C GLN A 47 -8.29 11.37 -20.71
N THR A 48 -8.13 11.29 -19.39
CA THR A 48 -6.83 11.47 -18.74
C THR A 48 -5.93 10.28 -19.05
N ARG A 49 -6.45 9.07 -19.06
CA ARG A 49 -5.74 7.82 -19.33
C ARG A 49 -5.14 7.81 -20.73
N GLU A 50 -5.84 8.37 -21.72
CA GLU A 50 -5.30 8.50 -23.08
C GLU A 50 -4.11 9.45 -23.13
N LYS A 51 -4.19 10.62 -22.47
CA LYS A 51 -3.06 11.57 -22.34
C LYS A 51 -1.93 11.04 -21.46
N LEU A 52 -2.26 10.27 -20.43
CA LEU A 52 -1.29 9.62 -19.56
C LEU A 52 -0.59 8.51 -20.32
N ARG A 53 -1.26 7.73 -21.16
CA ARG A 53 -0.67 6.57 -21.87
C ARG A 53 0.56 6.94 -22.70
N GLU A 54 0.61 8.14 -23.29
CA GLU A 54 1.81 8.62 -24.02
C GLU A 54 2.98 8.99 -23.08
N GLY A 55 2.72 9.50 -21.87
CA GLY A 55 3.75 9.84 -20.87
C GLY A 55 4.04 8.72 -19.85
N TYR A 56 3.14 7.75 -19.72
CA TYR A 56 3.18 6.66 -18.75
C TYR A 56 3.87 5.43 -19.30
N GLY A 57 4.12 5.29 -20.60
CA GLY A 57 4.86 4.15 -21.14
C GLY A 57 6.14 3.91 -20.35
N THR A 58 6.95 4.95 -20.17
CA THR A 58 8.20 4.89 -19.39
C THR A 58 8.00 4.64 -17.89
N ALA A 59 6.91 5.17 -17.30
CA ALA A 59 6.62 4.98 -15.89
C ALA A 59 6.12 3.56 -15.60
N VAL A 60 5.29 3.00 -16.49
CA VAL A 60 4.76 1.64 -16.41
C VAL A 60 5.90 0.63 -16.60
N ASP A 61 6.79 0.86 -17.57
CA ASP A 61 7.97 0.00 -17.78
C ASP A 61 8.85 -0.04 -16.51
N THR A 62 9.07 1.11 -15.88
CA THR A 62 9.84 1.19 -14.61
C THR A 62 9.15 0.45 -13.46
N VAL A 63 7.81 0.49 -13.43
CA VAL A 63 7.00 -0.22 -12.43
C VAL A 63 7.02 -1.73 -12.69
N GLU A 64 6.94 -2.17 -13.94
CA GLU A 64 7.06 -3.59 -14.30
C GLU A 64 8.44 -4.15 -13.95
N ASP A 65 9.51 -3.40 -14.21
CA ASP A 65 10.87 -3.77 -13.78
C ASP A 65 11.00 -3.84 -12.26
N GLY A 66 10.41 -2.88 -11.55
CA GLY A 66 10.36 -2.87 -10.09
C GLY A 66 9.59 -4.08 -9.53
N LEU A 67 8.45 -4.41 -10.14
CA LEU A 67 7.64 -5.58 -9.80
C LEU A 67 8.38 -6.89 -10.07
N GLY A 68 9.11 -6.97 -11.18
CA GLY A 68 9.97 -8.10 -11.50
C GLY A 68 11.00 -8.36 -10.41
N LYS A 69 11.72 -7.32 -9.99
CA LYS A 69 12.70 -7.40 -8.89
C LYS A 69 12.06 -7.76 -7.55
N VAL A 70 10.88 -7.23 -7.25
CA VAL A 70 10.14 -7.61 -6.03
C VAL A 70 9.80 -9.09 -6.07
N ARG A 71 9.31 -9.58 -7.20
CA ARG A 71 8.96 -10.99 -7.35
C ARG A 71 10.18 -11.90 -7.22
N GLU A 72 11.31 -11.52 -7.81
CA GLU A 72 12.58 -12.23 -7.69
C GLU A 72 13.06 -12.26 -6.24
N ILE A 73 13.06 -11.12 -5.54
CA ILE A 73 13.41 -11.05 -4.11
C ILE A 73 12.45 -11.91 -3.27
N VAL A 74 11.16 -11.93 -3.57
CA VAL A 74 10.17 -12.76 -2.87
C VAL A 74 10.39 -14.25 -3.14
N GLU A 75 10.72 -14.63 -4.37
CA GLU A 75 11.02 -16.02 -4.71
C GLU A 75 12.34 -16.49 -4.09
N GLU A 76 13.39 -15.65 -4.10
CA GLU A 76 14.69 -15.93 -3.48
C GLU A 76 14.57 -15.99 -1.95
N ARG A 77 13.80 -15.07 -1.35
CA ARG A 77 13.64 -14.92 0.10
C ARG A 77 12.37 -15.57 0.63
N LYS A 78 11.78 -16.51 -0.11
CA LYS A 78 10.48 -17.12 0.20
C LYS A 78 10.37 -17.60 1.65
N GLY A 79 11.44 -18.19 2.17
CA GLY A 79 11.53 -18.65 3.56
C GLY A 79 11.48 -17.50 4.59
N GLU A 80 12.25 -16.43 4.37
CA GLU A 80 12.26 -15.23 5.22
C GLU A 80 10.92 -14.48 5.14
N VAL A 81 10.33 -14.38 3.95
CA VAL A 81 9.02 -13.72 3.75
C VAL A 81 7.91 -14.50 4.44
N ILE A 82 7.89 -15.83 4.31
CA ILE A 82 6.90 -16.68 5.00
C ILE A 82 7.10 -16.61 6.52
N ALA A 83 8.34 -16.62 7.01
CA ALA A 83 8.64 -16.50 8.44
C ALA A 83 8.23 -15.13 8.99
N ALA A 84 8.54 -14.04 8.29
CA ALA A 84 8.14 -12.69 8.67
C ALA A 84 6.61 -12.54 8.63
N TYR A 85 5.95 -13.13 7.63
CA TYR A 85 4.49 -13.16 7.53
C TYR A 85 3.86 -13.93 8.69
N HIS A 86 4.41 -15.11 9.03
CA HIS A 86 3.95 -15.89 10.18
C HIS A 86 4.17 -15.15 11.49
N ALA A 87 5.36 -14.56 11.70
CA ALA A 87 5.66 -13.78 12.89
C ALA A 87 4.75 -12.55 13.01
N GLY A 88 4.47 -11.85 11.91
CA GLY A 88 3.51 -10.75 11.86
C GLY A 88 2.09 -11.19 12.17
N LYS A 89 1.65 -12.33 11.60
CA LYS A 89 0.34 -12.93 11.87
C LYS A 89 0.20 -13.36 13.32
N GLU A 90 1.23 -13.99 13.89
CA GLU A 90 1.25 -14.40 15.30
C GLU A 90 1.25 -13.19 16.23
N ALA A 91 2.08 -12.18 15.98
CA ALA A 91 2.10 -10.94 16.74
C ALA A 91 0.72 -10.25 16.72
N TYR A 92 0.10 -10.16 15.53
CA TYR A 92 -1.23 -9.61 15.37
C TYR A 92 -2.31 -10.42 16.11
N GLN A 93 -2.24 -11.75 16.05
CA GLN A 93 -3.14 -12.64 16.79
C GLN A 93 -2.92 -12.55 18.30
N LYS A 94 -1.68 -12.35 18.76
CA LYS A 94 -1.33 -12.18 20.17
C LYS A 94 -1.84 -10.84 20.71
N GLU A 95 -1.83 -9.78 19.91
CA GLU A 95 -2.44 -8.49 20.26
C GLU A 95 -3.97 -8.53 20.22
N LYS A 96 -4.57 -9.14 19.19
CA LYS A 96 -6.04 -9.37 19.16
C LYS A 96 -6.53 -10.26 20.30
N GLY A 97 -5.76 -11.28 20.68
CA GLY A 97 -6.09 -12.21 21.76
C GLY A 97 -5.94 -11.61 23.16
N LYS A 98 -5.06 -10.62 23.35
CA LYS A 98 -4.89 -9.91 24.63
C LYS A 98 -6.01 -8.90 24.87
N HIS A 99 -6.47 -8.18 23.85
CA HIS A 99 -7.58 -7.23 23.99
C HIS A 99 -8.97 -7.87 24.18
N THR A 100 -9.12 -9.19 23.99
CA THR A 100 -10.38 -9.90 24.25
C THR A 100 -10.45 -10.46 25.69
N LYS A 101 -9.32 -10.55 26.41
CA LYS A 101 -9.29 -11.13 27.78
C LYS A 101 -9.31 -10.09 28.91
N GLU A 102 -9.30 -8.80 28.60
CA GLU A 102 -9.34 -7.73 29.61
C GLU A 102 -10.72 -7.04 29.71
N THR A 103 -11.71 -7.51 28.93
CA THR A 103 -13.10 -7.03 28.95
C THR A 103 -14.12 -8.08 29.39
N ALA A 104 -13.69 -9.17 30.02
CA ALA A 104 -14.57 -10.18 30.64
C ALA A 104 -14.36 -10.25 32.15
#